data_AF-A0A7J9KYH8-F1
#
_entry.id   AF-A0A7J9KYH8-F1
#
_cell.length_a   1.000
_cell.length_b   1.000
_cell.length_c   1.000
_cell.angle_alpha   90.00
_cell.angle_beta   90.00
_cell.angle_gamma   90.00
#
_symmetry.space_group_name_H-M   'P 1'
#
loop_
_entity.id
_entity.type
_entity.pdbx_description
1 polymer ?
#
loop_
_entity_poly.entity_id
_entity_poly.type
_entity_poly.pdbx_seq_one_letter_code
_entity_poly.pdbx_strand_id
1 'polypeptide(L)'
;PWLVAANPVNYGRPCELSCVEALSAALLICGEEETANMLLGKFKWGHAFLSLNRELLKAYSECENSADIISVQNSWLSQQRQVPKVPPDAAEGASNDSEDEEGSSNDSEDGLPPLERNMNHLSLQESDDESE
;
A
#
# COMPACT_ATOMS: atom_id res chain seq x y z
N PRO A 1 -4.13 -11.62 -6.91
CA PRO A 1 -2.71 -11.49 -6.51
C PRO A 1 -2.46 -10.11 -5.89
N TRP A 2 -1.35 -9.94 -5.18
CA TRP A 2 -0.94 -8.65 -4.61
C TRP A 2 -0.68 -7.64 -5.72
N LEU A 3 -1.33 -6.49 -5.61
CA LEU A 3 -1.20 -5.34 -6.52
C LEU A 3 -1.45 -4.08 -5.69
N VAL A 4 -1.01 -2.94 -6.21
CA VAL A 4 -1.15 -1.64 -5.55
C VAL A 4 -2.22 -0.81 -6.27
N ALA A 5 -3.11 -0.22 -5.50
CA ALA A 5 -4.12 0.68 -6.02
C ALA A 5 -3.50 1.97 -6.59
N ALA A 6 -4.00 2.41 -7.73
CA ALA A 6 -3.67 3.69 -8.35
C ALA A 6 -4.86 4.66 -8.39
N ASN A 7 -6.05 4.21 -7.94
CA ASN A 7 -7.20 5.08 -7.79
C ASN A 7 -6.93 6.18 -6.73
N PRO A 8 -7.54 7.38 -6.87
CA PRO A 8 -7.27 8.51 -5.98
C PRO A 8 -7.63 8.29 -4.50
N VAL A 9 -8.51 7.33 -4.20
CA VAL A 9 -8.99 7.09 -2.83
C VAL A 9 -7.97 6.26 -2.05
N ASN A 10 -7.45 5.21 -2.68
CA ASN A 10 -6.56 4.23 -2.04
C ASN A 10 -5.15 4.23 -2.63
N TYR A 11 -4.72 5.31 -3.28
CA TYR A 11 -3.43 5.34 -3.99
C TYR A 11 -2.28 4.83 -3.12
N GLY A 12 -1.51 3.88 -3.65
CA GLY A 12 -0.37 3.29 -2.95
C GLY A 12 -0.73 2.21 -1.93
N ARG A 13 -2.01 2.00 -1.62
CA ARG A 13 -2.44 0.97 -0.68
C ARG A 13 -2.45 -0.41 -1.35
N PRO A 14 -1.80 -1.41 -0.75
CA PRO A 14 -1.79 -2.76 -1.31
C PRO A 14 -3.16 -3.41 -1.19
N CYS A 15 -3.57 -4.15 -2.22
CA CYS A 15 -4.80 -4.96 -2.25
C CYS A 15 -6.13 -4.18 -2.10
N GLU A 16 -6.11 -2.86 -1.99
CA GLU A 16 -7.31 -2.01 -1.89
C GLU A 16 -7.76 -1.47 -3.27
N LEU A 17 -7.86 -2.39 -4.22
CA LEU A 17 -8.23 -2.07 -5.61
C LEU A 17 -9.72 -1.69 -5.71
N SER A 18 -10.02 -0.75 -6.60
CA SER A 18 -11.39 -0.54 -7.07
C SER A 18 -11.85 -1.72 -7.94
N CYS A 19 -13.17 -1.86 -8.14
CA CYS A 19 -13.73 -2.92 -8.98
C CYS A 19 -13.16 -2.89 -10.41
N VAL A 20 -12.94 -1.70 -10.98
CA VAL A 20 -12.38 -1.57 -12.33
C VAL A 20 -10.91 -1.99 -12.38
N GLU A 21 -10.11 -1.67 -11.36
CA GLU A 21 -8.71 -2.10 -11.27
C GLU A 21 -8.62 -3.62 -11.10
N ALA A 22 -9.44 -4.20 -10.21
CA ALA A 22 -9.48 -5.65 -10.00
C ALA A 22 -9.90 -6.40 -11.28
N LEU A 23 -10.94 -5.93 -11.98
CA LEU A 23 -11.38 -6.51 -13.23
C LEU A 23 -10.31 -6.38 -14.33
N SER A 24 -9.70 -5.20 -14.46
CA SER A 24 -8.67 -4.95 -15.46
C SER A 24 -7.40 -5.77 -15.19
N ALA A 25 -7.02 -5.96 -13.93
CA ALA A 25 -5.94 -6.84 -13.54
C ALA A 25 -6.24 -8.30 -13.91
N ALA A 26 -7.45 -8.79 -13.64
CA ALA A 26 -7.86 -10.13 -14.04
C ALA A 26 -7.79 -10.30 -15.57
N LEU A 27 -8.27 -9.32 -16.34
CA LEU A 27 -8.19 -9.33 -17.80
C LEU A 27 -6.73 -9.38 -18.28
N LEU A 28 -5.84 -8.55 -17.74
CA LEU A 28 -4.42 -8.55 -18.10
C LEU A 28 -3.74 -9.88 -17.80
N ILE A 29 -4.02 -10.48 -16.63
CA ILE A 29 -3.47 -11.78 -16.25
C ILE A 29 -3.97 -12.87 -17.20
N CYS A 30 -5.21 -12.77 -17.68
CA CYS A 30 -5.78 -13.70 -18.67
C CYS A 30 -5.39 -13.37 -20.13
N GLY A 31 -4.56 -12.36 -20.39
CA GLY A 31 -4.13 -11.97 -21.74
C GLY A 31 -5.07 -11.03 -22.51
N GLU A 32 -6.14 -10.54 -21.88
CA GLU A 32 -7.14 -9.63 -22.46
C GLU A 32 -6.75 -8.15 -22.27
N GLU A 33 -5.57 -7.78 -22.78
CA GLU A 33 -4.98 -6.45 -22.56
C GLU A 33 -5.78 -5.29 -23.17
N GLU A 34 -6.34 -5.46 -24.37
CA GLU A 34 -7.11 -4.41 -25.05
C GLU A 34 -8.37 -4.03 -24.25
N THR A 35 -9.09 -5.03 -23.74
CA THR A 35 -10.29 -4.83 -22.92
C THR A 35 -9.95 -4.14 -21.60
N ALA A 36 -8.85 -4.54 -20.94
CA ALA A 36 -8.37 -3.89 -19.73
C ALA A 36 -8.00 -2.42 -19.97
N ASN A 37 -7.29 -2.13 -21.07
CA ASN A 37 -6.93 -0.78 -21.47
C ASN A 37 -8.16 0.08 -21.78
N MET A 38 -9.18 -0.49 -22.43
CA MET A 38 -10.44 0.20 -22.70
C MET A 38 -11.20 0.57 -21.41
N LEU A 39 -11.23 -0.34 -20.43
CA LEU A 39 -11.87 -0.09 -19.13
C LEU A 39 -11.14 1.01 -18.36
N LEU A 40 -9.83 0.89 -18.19
CA LEU A 40 -9.02 1.88 -17.48
C LEU A 40 -8.98 3.23 -18.20
N GLY A 41 -9.04 3.23 -19.53
CA GLY A 41 -9.08 4.44 -20.35
C GLY A 41 -10.30 5.34 -20.11
N LYS A 42 -11.36 4.85 -19.44
CA LYS A 42 -12.49 5.69 -18.98
C LYS A 42 -12.12 6.59 -17.80
N PHE A 43 -11.00 6.32 -17.14
CA PHE A 43 -10.56 7.02 -15.95
C PHE A 43 -9.26 7.79 -16.24
N LYS A 44 -9.23 9.07 -15.87
CA LYS A 44 -8.04 9.92 -16.07
C LYS A 44 -6.77 9.32 -15.43
N TRP A 45 -6.92 8.65 -14.28
CA TRP A 45 -5.84 7.98 -13.54
C TRP A 45 -5.61 6.52 -13.98
N GLY A 46 -6.42 5.94 -14.87
CA GLY A 46 -6.37 4.51 -15.16
C GLY A 46 -5.01 4.03 -15.71
N HIS A 47 -4.32 4.88 -16.49
CA HIS A 47 -2.97 4.60 -16.98
C HIS A 47 -1.93 4.45 -15.86
N ALA A 48 -2.15 5.10 -14.71
CA ALA A 48 -1.27 5.00 -13.55
C ALA A 48 -1.33 3.58 -12.94
N PHE A 49 -2.48 2.90 -12.98
CA PHE A 49 -2.60 1.53 -12.49
C PHE A 49 -1.69 0.56 -13.25
N LEU A 50 -1.68 0.67 -14.58
CA LEU A 50 -0.82 -0.12 -15.46
C LEU A 50 0.65 0.19 -15.23
N SER A 51 0.98 1.47 -15.10
CA SER A 51 2.36 1.93 -14.91
C SER A 51 2.91 1.47 -13.56
N LEU A 52 2.11 1.61 -12.50
CA LEU A 52 2.48 1.26 -11.13
C LEU A 52 2.73 -0.23 -10.96
N ASN A 53 1.94 -1.07 -11.63
CA ASN A 53 1.96 -2.52 -11.46
C ASN A 53 2.58 -3.27 -12.65
N ARG A 54 3.25 -2.56 -13.57
CA ARG A 54 3.69 -3.11 -14.88
C ARG A 54 4.46 -4.42 -14.78
N GLU A 55 5.45 -4.45 -13.89
CA GLU A 55 6.34 -5.62 -13.75
C GLU A 55 5.59 -6.83 -13.17
N LEU A 56 4.75 -6.61 -12.16
CA LEU A 56 3.92 -7.65 -11.55
C LEU A 56 2.84 -8.18 -12.50
N LEU A 57 2.12 -7.30 -13.19
CA LEU A 57 1.08 -7.70 -14.14
C LEU A 57 1.67 -8.54 -15.26
N LYS A 58 2.85 -8.15 -15.77
CA LYS A 58 3.58 -8.95 -16.75
C LYS A 58 3.96 -10.32 -16.18
N ALA A 59 4.58 -10.36 -15.00
CA ALA A 59 4.99 -11.62 -14.38
C ALA A 59 3.79 -12.55 -14.09
N TYR A 60 2.64 -11.98 -13.69
CA TYR A 60 1.43 -12.77 -13.47
C TYR A 60 0.81 -13.28 -14.77
N SER A 61 0.91 -12.54 -15.88
CA SER A 61 0.42 -13.01 -17.19
C SER A 61 1.23 -14.19 -17.75
N GLU A 62 2.44 -14.40 -17.25
CA GLU A 62 3.31 -15.52 -17.64
C GLU A 62 3.07 -16.78 -16.77
N CYS A 63 2.23 -16.70 -15.72
CA CYS A 63 1.94 -17.80 -14.81
C CYS A 63 0.84 -18.73 -15.36
N GLU A 64 1.00 -20.04 -15.19
CA GLU A 64 0.00 -21.02 -15.66
C GLU A 64 -1.06 -21.32 -14.60
N ASN A 65 -0.69 -21.24 -13.32
CA ASN A 65 -1.56 -21.64 -12.22
C ASN A 65 -1.41 -20.73 -10.98
N SER A 66 -2.28 -20.95 -10.00
CA SER A 66 -2.30 -20.14 -8.78
C SER A 66 -1.04 -20.27 -7.92
N ALA A 67 -0.37 -21.42 -7.93
CA ALA A 67 0.87 -21.62 -7.16
C ALA A 67 2.03 -20.79 -7.74
N ASP A 68 2.10 -20.67 -9.07
CA ASP A 68 3.08 -19.81 -9.75
C ASP A 68 2.86 -18.34 -9.37
N ILE A 69 1.61 -17.90 -9.41
CA ILE A 69 1.22 -16.54 -9.02
C ILE A 69 1.66 -16.22 -7.58
N ILE A 70 1.42 -17.14 -6.65
CA ILE A 70 1.83 -17.00 -5.24
C ILE A 70 3.36 -16.93 -5.13
N SER A 71 4.07 -17.75 -5.90
CA SER A 71 5.54 -17.78 -5.90
C SER A 71 6.13 -16.45 -6.40
N VAL A 72 5.61 -15.92 -7.51
CA VAL A 72 5.99 -14.59 -8.04
C VAL A 72 5.71 -13.50 -7.02
N GLN A 73 4.52 -13.51 -6.42
CA GLN A 73 4.12 -12.55 -5.40
C GLN A 73 5.08 -12.54 -4.20
N ASN A 74 5.38 -13.72 -3.65
CA ASN A 74 6.24 -13.85 -2.47
C ASN A 74 7.69 -13.45 -2.77
N SER A 75 8.18 -13.77 -3.96
CA SER A 75 9.49 -13.33 -4.43
C SER A 75 9.56 -11.80 -4.51
N TRP A 76 8.57 -11.17 -5.14
CA TRP A 76 8.48 -9.71 -5.26
C TRP A 76 8.47 -9.00 -3.89
N LEU A 77 7.59 -9.44 -2.99
CA LEU A 77 7.47 -8.85 -1.64
C LEU A 77 8.74 -9.04 -0.80
N SER A 78 9.47 -10.13 -1.01
CA SER A 78 10.72 -10.39 -0.31
C SER A 78 11.85 -9.50 -0.82
N GLN A 79 11.91 -9.24 -2.13
CA GLN A 79 12.89 -8.31 -2.73
C GLN A 79 12.68 -6.87 -2.25
N GLN A 80 11.42 -6.39 -2.23
CA GLN A 80 11.11 -5.02 -1.83
C GLN A 80 11.40 -4.73 -0.35
N ARG A 81 11.34 -5.76 0.52
CA ARG A 81 11.72 -5.62 1.94
C ARG A 81 13.22 -5.40 2.17
N GLN A 82 14.07 -5.81 1.22
CA GLN A 82 15.53 -5.74 1.36
C GLN A 82 16.10 -4.39 0.89
N VAL A 83 15.29 -3.50 0.32
CA VAL A 83 15.73 -2.15 -0.08
C VAL A 83 15.81 -1.29 1.19
N PRO A 84 17.01 -0.90 1.66
CA PRO A 84 17.14 -0.12 2.87
C PRO A 84 16.52 1.27 2.66
N LYS A 85 15.50 1.59 3.45
CA LYS A 85 14.86 2.91 3.48
C LYS A 85 15.71 3.87 4.32
N VAL A 86 16.97 4.06 3.95
CA VAL A 86 17.85 5.03 4.63
C VAL A 86 17.89 6.29 3.77
N PRO A 87 17.39 7.44 4.26
CA PRO A 87 17.71 8.73 3.66
C PRO A 87 19.23 8.92 3.68
N PRO A 88 19.86 9.41 2.59
CA PRO A 88 21.32 9.58 2.51
C PRO A 88 21.92 10.56 3.54
N ASP A 89 21.13 11.24 4.38
CA ASP A 89 21.60 12.24 5.34
C ASP A 89 21.57 11.80 6.83
N ALA A 90 21.23 10.55 7.15
CA ALA A 90 21.09 10.10 8.55
C ALA A 90 22.26 9.25 9.09
N ALA A 91 23.46 9.38 8.51
CA ALA A 91 24.63 8.58 8.90
C ALA A 91 25.75 9.42 9.53
N GLU A 92 25.50 10.00 10.70
CA GLU A 92 26.53 10.18 11.73
C GLU A 92 25.94 9.89 13.12
N GLY A 93 26.60 9.01 13.88
CA GLY A 93 26.31 8.76 15.30
C GLY A 93 25.97 7.31 15.63
N ALA A 94 26.99 6.50 15.89
CA ALA A 94 26.85 5.13 16.39
C ALA A 94 26.61 5.10 17.90
N SER A 95 25.66 4.28 18.37
CA SER A 95 25.78 3.48 19.62
C SER A 95 24.54 2.59 19.84
N ASN A 96 24.79 1.30 20.09
CA ASN A 96 23.86 0.39 20.77
C ASN A 96 23.36 1.01 22.07
N ASP A 97 22.07 0.93 22.37
CA ASP A 97 21.59 0.24 23.58
C ASP A 97 20.10 -0.06 23.48
N SER A 98 19.71 -1.21 24.01
CA SER A 98 18.33 -1.67 24.14
C SER A 98 17.79 -1.25 25.50
N GLU A 99 16.69 -0.51 25.56
CA GLU A 99 15.83 -0.39 26.76
C GLU A 99 14.45 0.15 26.35
N ASP A 100 13.42 -0.65 26.61
CA ASP A 100 12.01 -0.25 26.58
C ASP A 100 11.73 0.72 27.74
N GLU A 101 11.18 1.90 27.47
CA GLU A 101 10.48 2.73 28.47
C GLU A 101 9.40 3.57 27.78
N GLU A 102 8.16 3.39 28.22
CA GLU A 102 7.04 4.26 27.86
C GLU A 102 7.20 5.62 28.55
N GLY A 103 7.19 6.70 27.75
CA GLY A 103 7.30 8.06 28.25
C GLY A 103 6.49 9.04 27.42
N SER A 104 5.23 9.23 27.81
CA SER A 104 4.41 10.36 27.38
C SER A 104 5.04 11.67 27.84
N SER A 105 5.48 12.52 26.90
CA SER A 105 5.65 13.96 27.16
C SER A 105 5.28 14.79 25.95
N ASN A 106 4.10 15.39 26.02
CA ASN A 106 3.79 16.63 25.30
C ASN A 106 4.72 17.73 25.86
N ASP A 107 5.58 18.32 25.04
CA ASP A 107 5.80 19.78 25.03
C ASP A 107 6.67 20.21 23.84
N SER A 108 6.07 20.83 22.84
CA SER A 108 6.77 21.69 21.89
C SER A 108 5.74 22.71 21.44
N GLU A 109 5.76 23.87 22.10
CA GLU A 109 5.03 25.08 21.71
C GLU A 109 5.54 25.58 20.35
N ASP A 110 5.20 24.87 19.27
CA ASP A 110 5.26 25.42 17.93
C ASP A 110 3.98 26.25 17.78
N GLY A 111 4.13 27.57 17.54
CA GLY A 111 3.06 28.57 17.53
C GLY A 111 2.03 28.42 16.39
N LEU A 112 1.69 27.18 16.05
CA LEU A 112 0.71 26.76 15.08
C LEU A 112 -0.68 26.73 15.75
N PRO A 113 -1.73 27.17 15.06
CA PRO A 113 -3.09 27.04 15.58
C PRO A 113 -3.43 25.55 15.80
N PRO A 114 -4.22 25.22 16.83
CA PRO A 114 -4.67 23.84 17.07
C PRO A 114 -5.31 23.25 15.82
N LEU A 115 -4.86 22.07 15.40
CA LEU A 115 -5.46 21.38 14.27
C LEU A 115 -6.89 20.98 14.63
N GLU A 116 -7.86 21.32 13.77
CA GLU A 116 -9.23 20.88 13.92
C GLU A 116 -9.31 19.35 13.82
N ARG A 117 -9.99 18.75 14.81
CA ARG A 117 -10.14 17.30 14.90
C ARG A 117 -10.92 16.79 13.68
N ASN A 118 -10.30 15.95 12.87
CA ASN A 118 -10.97 15.32 11.73
C ASN A 118 -11.97 14.26 12.22
N MET A 119 -13.26 14.53 12.04
CA MET A 119 -14.37 13.67 12.49
C MET A 119 -14.61 12.43 11.61
N ASN A 120 -13.90 12.29 10.48
CA ASN A 120 -14.06 11.15 9.57
C ASN A 120 -13.36 9.86 10.03
N HIS A 121 -12.67 9.88 11.18
CA HIS A 121 -12.01 8.69 11.74
C HIS A 121 -12.45 8.42 13.19
N LEU A 122 -13.77 8.40 13.43
CA LEU A 122 -14.35 7.80 14.63
C LEU A 122 -14.13 6.28 14.56
N SER A 123 -12.99 5.82 15.07
CA SER A 123 -12.77 4.42 15.40
C SER A 123 -13.75 4.00 16.48
N LEU A 124 -14.43 2.88 16.23
CA LEU A 124 -15.10 2.04 17.22
C LEU A 124 -14.19 1.92 18.45
N GLN A 125 -14.52 2.63 19.52
CA GLN A 125 -14.02 2.29 20.85
C GLN A 125 -15.01 1.30 21.43
N GLU A 126 -14.47 0.09 21.61
CA GLU A 126 -14.99 -0.99 22.42
C GLU A 126 -15.56 -0.44 23.73
N SER A 127 -16.83 -0.68 23.96
CA SER A 127 -17.44 -0.56 25.28
C SER A 127 -17.34 -1.92 25.96
N ASP A 128 -16.18 -2.24 26.52
CA ASP A 128 -16.05 -3.21 27.59
C ASP A 128 -15.63 -2.43 28.85
N ASP A 129 -16.62 -1.93 29.57
CA ASP A 129 -16.47 -1.46 30.94
C ASP A 129 -17.18 -2.49 31.82
N GLU A 130 -16.39 -3.26 32.57
CA GLU A 130 -16.86 -4.14 33.64
C GLU A 130 -17.35 -3.29 34.82
N SER A 131 -18.50 -3.64 35.40
CA SER A 131 -18.82 -3.26 36.76
C SER A 131 -19.66 -4.33 37.46
N GLU A 132 -18.99 -5.00 38.40
CA GLU A 132 -19.44 -5.66 39.65
C GLU A 132 -20.46 -6.82 39.62
#